data_AF-A0A485DAQ6-F1
#
_entry.id   AF-A0A485DAQ6-F1
#
_cell.length_a   1.000
_cell.length_b   1.000
_cell.length_c   1.000
_cell.angle_alpha   90.00
_cell.angle_beta   90.00
_cell.angle_gamma   90.00
#
_symmetry.space_group_name_H-M   'P 1'
#
loop_
_entity.id
_entity.type
_entity.pdbx_description
1 polymer ?
#
loop_
_entity_poly.entity_id
_entity_poly.type
_entity_poly.pdbx_seq_one_letter_code
_entity_poly.pdbx_strand_id
1 'polypeptide(L)'
;MPGSLWDSRPCALFILDESACILSRCGDPQTLAQLAELGFLDGSYCAESIIGSCALSLASMLGQPVKTTGEQHFKQALHGWSFSSTPVFDNHGRLFGSISLCCLIEQQASSDLSLTLAIAREVGQLAVDRQPAGRI
;
A
#
# COMPACT_ATOMS: atom_id res chain seq x y z
N MET A 1 -33.17 -2.10 -15.40
CA MET A 1 -32.05 -1.19 -15.11
C MET A 1 -30.77 -1.98 -15.30
N PRO A 2 -29.82 -1.52 -16.13
CA PRO A 2 -28.65 -2.31 -16.48
C PRO A 2 -27.73 -2.38 -15.26
N GLY A 3 -27.59 -3.58 -14.69
CA GLY A 3 -26.61 -3.87 -13.65
C GLY A 3 -25.23 -3.65 -14.24
N SER A 4 -24.59 -2.58 -13.80
CA SER A 4 -23.36 -2.11 -14.35
C SER A 4 -22.22 -3.09 -14.03
N LEU A 5 -21.37 -3.27 -15.03
CA LEU A 5 -20.12 -4.03 -15.14
C LEU A 5 -19.05 -3.62 -14.08
N TRP A 6 -19.35 -3.74 -12.78
CA TRP A 6 -18.44 -3.37 -11.69
C TRP A 6 -18.16 -4.61 -10.86
N ASP A 7 -17.39 -5.52 -11.45
CA ASP A 7 -16.61 -6.46 -10.66
C ASP A 7 -15.37 -5.71 -10.12
N SER A 8 -15.63 -4.62 -9.40
CA SER A 8 -14.59 -3.88 -8.70
C SER A 8 -14.25 -4.72 -7.47
N ARG A 9 -13.20 -5.54 -7.60
CA ARG A 9 -12.61 -6.27 -6.48
C ARG A 9 -12.56 -5.35 -5.25
N PRO A 10 -13.09 -5.76 -4.09
CA PRO A 10 -13.07 -4.94 -2.88
C PRO A 10 -11.63 -4.85 -2.37
N CYS A 11 -10.90 -3.89 -2.92
CA CYS A 11 -9.51 -3.60 -2.60
C CYS A 11 -9.32 -2.09 -2.43
N ALA A 12 -8.35 -1.75 -1.61
CA ALA A 12 -7.88 -0.39 -1.39
C ALA A 12 -6.39 -0.31 -1.73
N LEU A 13 -5.98 0.80 -2.32
CA LEU A 13 -4.61 1.15 -2.59
C LEU A 13 -4.22 2.31 -1.68
N PHE A 14 -3.12 2.15 -0.96
CA PHE A 14 -2.54 3.13 -0.07
C PHE A 14 -1.21 3.62 -0.64
N ILE A 15 -1.02 4.92 -0.62
CA ILE A 15 0.23 5.57 -0.95
C ILE A 15 0.83 6.03 0.37
N LEU A 16 2.03 5.54 0.67
CA LEU A 16 2.76 5.89 1.88
C LEU A 16 4.06 6.60 1.53
N ASP A 17 4.52 7.46 2.44
CA ASP A 17 5.85 8.07 2.37
C ASP A 17 6.93 7.15 2.96
N GLU A 18 8.17 7.64 2.94
CA GLU A 18 9.35 7.00 3.55
C GLU A 18 9.22 6.70 5.05
N SER A 19 8.35 7.43 5.75
CA SER A 19 8.06 7.27 7.18
C SER A 19 6.90 6.31 7.45
N ALA A 20 6.39 5.62 6.40
CA ALA A 20 5.19 4.81 6.45
C ALA A 20 3.94 5.60 6.90
N CYS A 21 3.87 6.90 6.58
CA CYS A 21 2.68 7.72 6.74
C CYS A 21 1.79 7.57 5.52
N ILE A 22 0.50 7.30 5.73
CA ILE A 22 -0.49 7.24 4.64
C ILE A 22 -0.70 8.65 4.09
N LEU A 23 -0.31 8.88 2.85
CA LEU A 23 -0.52 10.13 2.13
C LEU A 23 -1.90 10.18 1.48
N SER A 24 -2.33 9.06 0.91
CA SER A 24 -3.60 8.97 0.19
C SER A 24 -4.08 7.53 0.13
N ARG A 25 -5.39 7.35 0.06
CA ARG A 25 -6.06 6.07 -0.08
C ARG A 25 -7.09 6.13 -1.21
N CYS A 26 -7.15 5.11 -2.05
CA CYS A 26 -8.14 5.00 -3.11
C CYS A 26 -8.58 3.54 -3.30
N GLY A 27 -9.69 3.31 -3.98
CA GLY A 27 -10.24 1.96 -4.19
C GLY A 27 -11.69 1.85 -3.78
N ASP A 28 -12.10 0.65 -3.38
CA ASP A 28 -13.46 0.35 -3.00
C ASP A 28 -13.89 1.11 -1.72
N PRO A 29 -15.01 1.88 -1.74
CA PRO A 29 -15.44 2.69 -0.60
C PRO A 29 -15.72 1.88 0.67
N GLN A 30 -16.26 0.68 0.53
CA GLN A 30 -16.58 -0.19 1.67
C GLN A 30 -15.29 -0.69 2.34
N THR A 31 -14.33 -1.13 1.52
CA THR A 31 -13.00 -1.54 1.97
C THR A 31 -12.26 -0.40 2.68
N LEU A 32 -12.32 0.82 2.10
CA LEU A 32 -11.73 2.01 2.70
C LEU A 32 -12.39 2.37 4.04
N ALA A 33 -13.70 2.23 4.17
CA ALA A 33 -14.42 2.47 5.42
C ALA A 33 -14.01 1.48 6.52
N GLN A 34 -13.91 0.19 6.19
CA GLN A 34 -13.45 -0.83 7.15
C GLN A 34 -12.00 -0.59 7.60
N LEU A 35 -11.11 -0.20 6.67
CA LEU A 35 -9.73 0.15 7.01
C LEU A 35 -9.66 1.43 7.84
N ALA A 36 -10.53 2.41 7.59
CA ALA A 36 -10.65 3.61 8.41
C ALA A 36 -11.07 3.29 9.85
N GLU A 37 -12.01 2.36 10.06
CA GLU A 37 -12.39 1.88 11.40
C GLU A 37 -11.25 1.21 12.16
N LEU A 38 -10.32 0.58 11.43
CA LEU A 38 -9.09 0.00 11.99
C LEU A 38 -8.00 1.05 12.29
N GLY A 39 -8.23 2.32 11.91
CA GLY A 39 -7.29 3.42 12.12
C GLY A 39 -6.39 3.74 10.93
N PHE A 40 -6.61 3.14 9.75
CA PHE A 40 -5.88 3.49 8.52
C PHE A 40 -6.52 4.71 7.84
N LEU A 41 -6.23 5.89 8.37
CA LEU A 41 -6.68 7.18 7.86
C LEU A 41 -5.53 7.93 7.18
N ASP A 42 -5.85 8.89 6.33
CA ASP A 42 -4.84 9.78 5.75
C ASP A 42 -4.12 10.55 6.87
N GLY A 43 -2.79 10.59 6.83
CA GLY A 43 -1.94 11.12 7.89
C GLY A 43 -1.62 10.14 9.03
N SER A 44 -2.12 8.89 8.97
CA SER A 44 -1.81 7.87 9.98
C SER A 44 -0.47 7.19 9.70
N TYR A 45 0.30 6.95 10.76
CA TYR A 45 1.58 6.25 10.70
C TYR A 45 1.39 4.74 10.85
N CYS A 46 1.83 4.01 9.85
CA CYS A 46 1.77 2.55 9.76
C CYS A 46 3.12 1.91 10.14
N ALA A 47 3.84 2.52 11.09
CA ALA A 47 5.07 1.95 11.61
C ALA A 47 4.81 0.62 12.32
N GLU A 48 5.76 -0.31 12.26
CA GLU A 48 5.66 -1.62 12.92
C GLU A 48 5.37 -1.50 14.42
N SER A 49 5.90 -0.47 15.08
CA SER A 49 5.64 -0.18 16.49
C SER A 49 4.19 0.21 16.81
N ILE A 50 3.40 0.61 15.80
CA ILE A 50 2.02 1.09 15.95
C ILE A 50 1.02 0.01 15.53
N ILE A 51 1.22 -0.56 14.33
CA ILE A 51 0.29 -1.53 13.73
C ILE A 51 0.72 -2.99 13.93
N GLY A 52 1.96 -3.24 14.31
CA GLY A 52 2.59 -4.57 14.32
C GLY A 52 3.22 -4.92 12.96
N SER A 53 3.84 -6.10 12.86
CA SER A 53 4.48 -6.55 11.61
C SER A 53 3.45 -6.65 10.47
N CYS A 54 3.58 -5.77 9.48
CA CYS A 54 2.67 -5.66 8.34
C CYS A 54 3.47 -5.32 7.09
N ALA A 55 3.00 -5.74 5.91
CA ALA A 55 3.66 -5.43 4.64
C ALA A 55 3.93 -3.92 4.46
N LEU A 56 3.06 -3.05 5.00
CA LEU A 56 3.21 -1.59 4.98
C LEU A 56 4.58 -1.14 5.50
N SER A 57 4.98 -1.61 6.69
CA SER A 57 6.26 -1.27 7.33
C SER A 57 7.41 -2.15 6.82
N LEU A 58 7.15 -3.44 6.61
CA LEU A 58 8.17 -4.41 6.20
C LEU A 58 8.71 -4.12 4.81
N ALA A 59 7.89 -3.66 3.87
CA ALA A 59 8.33 -3.32 2.53
C ALA A 59 9.36 -2.18 2.52
N SER A 60 9.10 -1.12 3.30
CA SER A 60 10.03 -0.01 3.48
C SER A 60 11.30 -0.44 4.22
N MET A 61 11.18 -1.30 5.23
CA MET A 61 12.32 -1.76 6.04
C MET A 61 13.24 -2.73 5.28
N LEU A 62 12.66 -3.69 4.56
CA LEU A 62 13.39 -4.68 3.78
C LEU A 62 13.84 -4.14 2.41
N GLY A 63 13.24 -3.04 1.96
CA GLY A 63 13.50 -2.46 0.64
C GLY A 63 13.09 -3.37 -0.52
N GLN A 64 12.15 -4.28 -0.31
CA GLN A 64 11.65 -5.18 -1.33
C GLN A 64 10.12 -5.33 -1.25
N PRO A 65 9.45 -5.81 -2.31
CA PRO A 65 8.02 -6.09 -2.28
C PRO A 65 7.70 -7.18 -1.25
N VAL A 66 6.77 -6.91 -0.34
CA VAL A 66 6.38 -7.81 0.75
C VAL A 66 4.88 -8.02 0.71
N LYS A 67 4.46 -9.26 0.95
CA LYS A 67 3.06 -9.61 1.15
C LYS A 67 2.88 -10.25 2.53
N THR A 68 1.89 -9.78 3.27
CA THR A 68 1.48 -10.33 4.57
C THR A 68 -0.01 -10.59 4.56
N THR A 69 -0.41 -11.75 5.07
CA THR A 69 -1.80 -12.23 5.03
C THR A 69 -2.13 -13.01 6.29
N GLY A 70 -3.35 -12.90 6.80
CA GLY A 70 -3.83 -13.80 7.84
C GLY A 70 -3.01 -13.73 9.12
N GLU A 71 -2.58 -14.90 9.60
CA GLU A 71 -1.78 -15.08 10.81
C GLU A 71 -0.39 -14.44 10.75
N GLN A 72 0.08 -14.03 9.56
CA GLN A 72 1.32 -13.25 9.45
C GLN A 72 1.18 -11.85 10.06
N HIS A 73 -0.05 -11.36 10.23
CA HIS A 73 -0.30 -10.13 10.96
C HIS A 73 -0.26 -10.37 12.46
N PHE A 74 0.47 -9.50 13.16
CA PHE A 74 0.54 -9.53 14.61
C PHE A 74 -0.84 -9.32 15.29
N LYS A 75 -1.69 -8.47 14.70
CA LYS A 75 -3.05 -8.20 15.21
C LYS A 75 -4.07 -9.17 14.62
N GLN A 76 -4.85 -9.83 15.49
CA GLN A 76 -5.99 -10.67 15.08
C GLN A 76 -7.04 -9.91 14.26
N ALA A 77 -7.23 -8.62 14.51
CA ALA A 77 -8.14 -7.77 13.72
C ALA A 77 -7.74 -7.68 12.23
N LEU A 78 -6.47 -7.97 11.89
CA LEU A 78 -5.94 -7.96 10.53
C LEU A 78 -5.88 -9.36 9.90
N HIS A 79 -6.28 -10.42 10.61
CA HIS A 79 -6.25 -11.80 10.08
C HIS A 79 -7.21 -12.00 8.90
N GLY A 80 -8.27 -11.21 8.78
CA GLY A 80 -9.15 -11.22 7.60
C GLY A 80 -8.56 -10.52 6.37
N TRP A 81 -7.39 -9.89 6.50
CA TRP A 81 -6.84 -8.97 5.50
C TRP A 81 -5.55 -9.52 4.87
N SER A 82 -5.32 -9.08 3.64
CA SER A 82 -4.12 -9.29 2.86
C SER A 82 -3.56 -7.92 2.48
N PHE A 83 -2.29 -7.69 2.80
CA PHE A 83 -1.55 -6.49 2.46
C PHE A 83 -0.38 -6.86 1.56
N SER A 84 -0.33 -6.27 0.37
CA SER A 84 0.80 -6.36 -0.55
C SER A 84 1.42 -4.97 -0.66
N SER A 85 2.68 -4.80 -0.26
CA SER A 85 3.35 -3.50 -0.27
C SER A 85 4.63 -3.56 -1.08
N THR A 86 4.86 -2.54 -1.88
CA THR A 86 6.09 -2.39 -2.68
C THR A 86 6.73 -1.04 -2.38
N PRO A 87 8.02 -1.00 -1.98
CA PRO A 87 8.72 0.26 -1.79
C PRO A 87 9.00 0.93 -3.14
N VAL A 88 8.93 2.26 -3.12
CA VAL A 88 9.28 3.14 -4.24
C VAL A 88 10.62 3.78 -3.92
N PHE A 89 11.56 3.66 -4.85
CA PHE A 89 12.88 4.27 -4.73
C PHE A 89 13.03 5.43 -5.71
N ASP A 90 13.69 6.49 -5.27
CA ASP A 90 14.18 7.59 -6.12
C ASP A 90 15.44 7.13 -6.89
N ASN A 91 15.85 7.89 -7.92
CA ASN A 91 17.04 7.64 -8.73
C ASN A 91 18.35 7.56 -7.91
N HIS A 92 18.35 8.16 -6.71
CA HIS A 92 19.47 8.10 -5.78
C HIS A 92 19.49 6.84 -4.89
N GLY A 93 18.55 5.90 -5.10
CA GLY A 93 18.41 4.71 -4.26
C GLY A 93 17.83 4.99 -2.87
N ARG A 94 17.26 6.18 -2.66
CA ARG A 94 16.57 6.55 -1.41
C ARG A 94 15.12 6.09 -1.49
N LEU A 95 14.60 5.54 -0.40
CA LEU A 95 13.18 5.21 -0.28
C LEU A 95 12.38 6.53 -0.36
N PHE A 96 11.57 6.68 -1.41
CA PHE A 96 10.66 7.81 -1.59
C PHE A 96 9.33 7.55 -0.89
N GLY A 97 8.93 6.28 -0.80
CA GLY A 97 7.70 5.85 -0.16
C GLY A 97 7.38 4.39 -0.44
N SER A 98 6.12 4.01 -0.25
CA SER A 98 5.65 2.67 -0.62
C SER A 98 4.22 2.68 -1.14
N ILE A 99 3.92 1.77 -2.04
CA ILE A 99 2.58 1.54 -2.57
C ILE A 99 2.07 0.23 -1.97
N SER A 100 0.97 0.31 -1.24
CA SER A 100 0.32 -0.84 -0.64
C SER A 100 -1.04 -1.10 -1.26
N LEU A 101 -1.39 -2.36 -1.44
CA LEU A 101 -2.70 -2.83 -1.80
C LEU A 101 -3.23 -3.71 -0.68
N CYS A 102 -4.44 -3.39 -0.24
CA CYS A 102 -5.15 -4.01 0.86
C CYS A 102 -6.43 -4.62 0.33
N CYS A 103 -6.68 -5.88 0.65
CA CYS A 103 -7.91 -6.57 0.27
C CYS A 103 -8.26 -7.61 1.34
N LEU A 104 -9.49 -8.10 1.31
CA LEU A 104 -9.87 -9.26 2.12
C LEU A 104 -9.09 -10.50 1.64
N ILE A 105 -8.71 -11.38 2.57
CA ILE A 105 -7.91 -12.57 2.25
C ILE A 105 -8.60 -13.48 1.23
N GLU A 106 -9.93 -13.53 1.24
CA GLU A 106 -10.75 -14.28 0.27
C GLU A 106 -10.70 -13.71 -1.15
N GLN A 107 -10.36 -12.43 -1.29
CA GLN A 107 -10.35 -11.69 -2.55
C GLN A 107 -8.94 -11.49 -3.12
N GLN A 108 -7.94 -11.94 -2.37
CA GLN A 108 -6.53 -11.87 -2.71
C GLN A 108 -6.25 -12.48 -4.08
N ALA A 109 -5.46 -11.76 -4.89
CA ALA A 109 -4.90 -12.27 -6.14
C ALA A 109 -3.41 -12.54 -6.00
N SER A 110 -2.91 -13.50 -6.77
CA SER A 110 -1.46 -13.66 -6.97
C SER A 110 -0.84 -12.47 -7.71
N SER A 111 -1.65 -11.75 -8.50
CA SER A 111 -1.24 -10.56 -9.25
C SER A 111 -1.16 -9.29 -8.41
N ASP A 112 -1.64 -9.27 -7.17
CA ASP A 112 -1.72 -8.06 -6.34
C ASP A 112 -0.33 -7.43 -6.12
N LEU A 113 0.66 -8.26 -5.78
CA LEU A 113 2.03 -7.82 -5.56
C LEU A 113 2.69 -7.34 -6.86
N SER A 114 2.39 -7.98 -7.99
CA SER A 114 2.87 -7.55 -9.30
C SER A 114 2.26 -6.20 -9.70
N LEU A 115 1.00 -5.97 -9.34
CA LEU A 115 0.30 -4.73 -9.60
C LEU A 115 0.86 -3.59 -8.74
N THR A 116 1.06 -3.80 -7.44
CA THR A 116 1.73 -2.80 -6.58
C THR A 116 3.16 -2.53 -7.05
N LEU A 117 3.87 -3.53 -7.56
CA LEU A 117 5.20 -3.36 -8.14
C LEU A 117 5.19 -2.53 -9.43
N ALA A 118 4.25 -2.78 -10.33
CA ALA A 118 4.11 -1.99 -11.55
C ALA A 118 3.82 -0.51 -11.22
N ILE A 119 2.86 -0.27 -10.31
CA ILE A 119 2.52 1.09 -9.86
C ILE A 119 3.71 1.74 -9.16
N ALA A 120 4.38 1.04 -8.24
CA ALA A 120 5.54 1.58 -7.53
C ALA A 120 6.67 1.98 -8.48
N ARG A 121 6.90 1.19 -9.55
CA ARG A 121 7.87 1.52 -10.59
C ARG A 121 7.48 2.76 -11.38
N GLU A 122 6.22 2.86 -11.78
CA GLU A 122 5.70 4.01 -12.52
C GLU A 122 5.74 5.29 -11.67
N VAL A 123 5.32 5.20 -10.40
CA VAL A 123 5.43 6.31 -9.44
C VAL A 123 6.89 6.71 -9.21
N GLY A 124 7.80 5.74 -9.10
CA GLY A 124 9.23 6.01 -9.02
C GLY A 124 9.75 6.76 -10.24
N GLN A 125 9.33 6.37 -11.45
CA GLN A 125 9.69 7.08 -12.69
C GLN A 125 9.11 8.51 -12.73
N LEU A 126 7.85 8.69 -12.31
CA LEU A 126 7.22 10.02 -12.27
C LEU A 126 7.83 10.94 -11.19
N ALA A 127 8.26 10.38 -10.06
CA ALA A 127 8.99 11.10 -9.03
C ALA A 127 10.34 11.60 -9.55
N VAL A 128 10.99 10.82 -10.43
CA VAL A 128 12.20 11.22 -11.15
C VAL A 128 11.93 12.37 -12.12
N ASP A 129 10.83 12.33 -12.88
CA ASP A 129 10.49 13.39 -13.84
C ASP A 129 10.07 14.73 -13.20
N ARG A 130 9.68 14.72 -11.92
CA ARG A 130 9.29 15.92 -11.17
C ARG A 130 10.40 16.55 -10.34
N GLN A 131 11.63 16.02 -10.38
CA GLN A 131 12.77 16.80 -9.87
C GLN A 131 12.93 18.05 -10.76
N PRO A 132 12.76 19.27 -10.23
CA PRO A 132 12.97 20.46 -11.02
C PRO A 132 14.43 20.47 -11.47
N ALA A 133 14.63 20.48 -12.79
CA ALA A 133 15.88 20.90 -13.37
C ALA A 133 16.17 22.33 -12.87
N GLY A 134 17.08 22.46 -11.90
CA GLY A 134 17.61 23.75 -11.51
C GLY A 134 17.98 23.89 -10.03
N ARG A 135 19.25 23.63 -9.72
CA ARG A 135 20.03 24.52 -8.86
C ARG A 135 21.55 24.30 -9.02
N ILE A 136 22.14 24.96 -10.01
CA ILE A 136 23.53 25.47 -9.99
C ILE A 136 23.58 26.73 -10.84
#